data_AF-A0A349JTU6-F1
#
_entry.id   AF-A0A349JTU6-F1
#
_cell.length_a   1.000
_cell.length_b   1.000
_cell.length_c   1.000
_cell.angle_alpha   90.00
_cell.angle_beta   90.00
_cell.angle_gamma   90.00
#
_symmetry.space_group_name_H-M   'P 1'
#
loop_
_entity.id
_entity.type
_entity.pdbx_description
1 polymer ?
#
loop_
_entity_poly.entity_id
_entity_poly.type
_entity_poly.pdbx_seq_one_letter_code
_entity_poly.pdbx_strand_id
1 'polypeptide(L)' 'DLCVATVDHNVPTTDRSLPIVDDLARTQIQTLRQNAEEFGVTLYDIDSPHQGIVHVMGPEMG' A
#
# COMPACT_ATOMS: atom_id res chain seq x y z
N ASP A 1 -5.64 -5.89 -15.06
CA ASP A 1 -5.99 -6.53 -13.78
C ASP A 1 -7.29 -5.88 -13.32
N LEU A 2 -8.25 -6.62 -12.74
CA LEU A 2 -9.54 -6.04 -12.28
C LEU A 2 -9.52 -5.67 -10.80
N CYS A 3 -8.47 -6.05 -10.08
CA CYS A 3 -8.29 -5.77 -8.67
C CYS A 3 -6.84 -5.37 -8.43
N VAL A 4 -6.63 -4.23 -7.77
CA VAL A 4 -5.31 -3.76 -7.34
C VAL A 4 -5.41 -3.23 -5.91
N ALA A 5 -4.30 -3.26 -5.19
CA ALA A 5 -4.18 -2.76 -3.83
C ALA A 5 -3.19 -1.59 -3.75
N THR A 6 -3.38 -0.72 -2.76
CA THR A 6 -2.47 0.38 -2.41
C THR A 6 -2.40 0.55 -0.91
N VAL A 7 -1.26 1.01 -0.41
CA VAL A 7 -1.14 1.50 0.97
C VAL A 7 -1.42 3.00 0.96
N ASP A 8 -2.52 3.45 1.56
CA ASP A 8 -2.93 4.87 1.56
C ASP A 8 -2.97 5.44 3.00
N HIS A 9 -3.81 4.86 3.86
CA HIS A 9 -4.14 5.47 5.16
C HIS A 9 -3.09 5.27 6.27
N ASN A 10 -2.27 4.23 6.14
CA ASN A 10 -1.28 3.84 7.15
C ASN A 10 0.16 4.20 6.75
N VAL A 11 0.32 4.97 5.67
CA VAL A 11 1.65 5.42 5.24
C VAL A 11 2.14 6.49 6.22
N PRO A 12 3.34 6.34 6.81
CA PRO A 12 3.89 7.37 7.68
C PRO A 12 4.10 8.67 6.90
N THR A 13 3.77 9.81 7.53
CA THR A 13 4.10 11.15 7.01
C THR A 13 5.54 11.58 7.35
N THR A 14 6.24 10.77 8.14
CA THR A 14 7.67 10.90 8.46
C THR A 14 8.53 10.32 7.33
N ASP A 15 9.85 10.40 7.48
CA ASP A 15 10.81 9.81 6.54
C ASP A 15 10.49 8.32 6.27
N ARG A 16 10.15 8.01 5.01
CA ARG A 16 9.76 6.66 4.55
C ARG A 16 10.93 5.68 4.47
N SER A 17 12.18 6.18 4.51
CA SER A 17 13.36 5.32 4.62
C SER A 17 13.51 4.69 6.01
N LEU A 18 12.80 5.23 7.01
CA LEU A 18 12.78 4.70 8.36
C LEU A 18 11.71 3.61 8.51
N PRO A 19 11.90 2.68 9.46
CA PRO A 19 10.86 1.70 9.79
C PRO A 19 9.54 2.36 10.22
N ILE A 20 8.41 1.73 9.87
CA ILE A 20 7.09 2.11 10.40
C ILE A 20 7.08 1.80 11.89
N VAL A 21 7.15 2.84 12.73
CA VAL A 21 7.25 2.70 14.19
C VAL A 21 5.94 2.34 14.86
N ASP A 22 4.81 2.73 14.27
CA ASP A 22 3.49 2.37 14.77
C ASP A 22 3.21 0.88 14.49
N ASP A 23 3.06 0.10 15.55
CA ASP A 23 2.93 -1.36 15.45
C ASP A 23 1.62 -1.78 14.76
N LEU A 24 0.54 -0.99 14.92
CA LEU A 24 -0.75 -1.28 14.28
C LEU A 24 -0.66 -1.06 12.77
N ALA A 25 -0.17 0.09 12.33
CA ALA A 25 0.07 0.41 10.93
C ALA A 25 1.02 -0.60 10.28
N ARG A 26 2.12 -0.95 10.98
CA ARG A 26 3.08 -1.97 10.51
C ARG A 26 2.37 -3.31 10.29
N THR A 27 1.58 -3.76 11.25
CA THR A 27 0.84 -5.03 11.16
C THR A 27 -0.15 -4.99 10.00
N GLN A 28 -0.94 -3.93 9.87
CA GLN A 28 -1.92 -3.79 8.79
C GLN A 28 -1.27 -3.82 7.40
N ILE A 29 -0.14 -3.14 7.23
CA ILE A 29 0.61 -3.11 5.97
C ILE A 29 1.23 -4.48 5.66
N GLN A 30 1.81 -5.15 6.66
CA GLN A 30 2.34 -6.50 6.47
C GLN A 30 1.24 -7.51 6.11
N THR A 31 0.08 -7.44 6.76
CA THR A 31 -1.07 -8.29 6.42
C THR A 31 -1.56 -8.02 4.99
N LEU A 32 -1.63 -6.75 4.56
CA LEU A 32 -1.99 -6.42 3.18
C LEU A 32 -0.98 -6.98 2.17
N ARG A 33 0.32 -6.87 2.44
CA ARG A 33 1.39 -7.45 1.61
C ARG A 33 1.24 -8.96 1.46
N GLN A 34 1.07 -9.67 2.57
CA GLN A 34 0.89 -11.13 2.56
C GLN A 34 -0.36 -11.54 1.79
N ASN A 35 -1.49 -10.87 2.02
CA ASN A 35 -2.72 -11.17 1.29
C ASN A 35 -2.57 -10.90 -0.21
N ALA A 36 -1.95 -9.78 -0.59
CA ALA A 36 -1.74 -9.44 -2.00
C ALA A 36 -0.89 -10.50 -2.71
N GLU A 37 0.18 -10.97 -2.06
CA GLU A 37 1.00 -12.07 -2.56
C GLU A 37 0.22 -13.39 -2.64
N GLU A 38 -0.49 -13.77 -1.56
CA GLU A 38 -1.26 -15.02 -1.47
C GLU A 38 -2.36 -15.12 -2.55
N PHE A 39 -3.07 -14.02 -2.79
CA PHE A 39 -4.19 -13.96 -3.73
C PHE A 39 -3.81 -13.50 -5.14
N GLY A 40 -2.52 -13.19 -5.38
CA GLY A 40 -2.04 -12.71 -6.67
C GLY A 40 -2.61 -11.34 -7.07
N VAL A 41 -2.88 -10.48 -6.09
CA VAL A 41 -3.35 -9.11 -6.31
C VAL A 41 -2.16 -8.17 -6.47
N THR A 42 -2.15 -7.37 -7.54
CA THR A 42 -1.11 -6.35 -7.73
C THR A 42 -1.17 -5.31 -6.61
N LEU A 43 -0.08 -5.18 -5.83
CA LEU A 43 0.04 -4.19 -4.76
C LEU A 43 1.01 -3.06 -5.14
N TYR A 44 0.49 -1.83 -5.20
CA TYR A 44 1.29 -0.62 -5.25
C TYR A 44 1.66 -0.20 -3.82
N ASP A 45 2.75 -0.79 -3.33
CA ASP A 45 3.27 -0.57 -1.98
C ASP A 45 3.87 0.84 -1.78
N ILE A 46 4.32 1.16 -0.56
CA ILE A 46 4.82 2.49 -0.14
C ILE A 46 5.89 3.07 -1.08
N ASP A 47 6.73 2.22 -1.66
CA ASP A 47 7.85 2.62 -2.53
C ASP A 47 7.48 2.60 -4.02
N SER A 48 6.25 2.22 -4.36
CA SER A 48 5.78 2.19 -5.74
C SER A 48 5.59 3.61 -6.30
N PRO A 49 6.05 3.89 -7.53
CA PRO A 49 5.75 5.16 -8.19
C PRO A 49 4.25 5.36 -8.50
N HIS A 50 3.47 4.29 -8.43
CA HIS A 50 2.02 4.30 -8.62
C HIS A 50 1.24 4.29 -7.30
N GLN A 51 1.93 4.36 -6.16
CA GLN A 51 1.27 4.51 -4.85
C GLN A 51 0.59 5.87 -4.76
N GLY A 52 -0.63 5.89 -4.23
CA GLY A 52 -1.37 7.14 -4.02
C GLY A 52 -2.67 6.94 -3.26
N ILE A 53 -3.40 8.04 -3.09
CA ILE A 53 -4.74 8.05 -2.49
C ILE A 53 -5.64 7.14 -3.32
N VAL A 54 -6.34 6.21 -2.69
CA VAL A 54 -7.05 5.13 -3.40
C VAL A 54 -8.04 5.66 -4.46
N HIS A 55 -8.76 6.73 -4.13
CA HIS A 55 -9.74 7.35 -5.01
C HIS A 55 -9.16 8.27 -6.09
N VAL A 56 -7.85 8.55 -6.04
CA VAL A 56 -7.13 9.31 -7.07
C VAL A 56 -6.41 8.34 -8.01
N MET A 57 -5.64 7.42 -7.43
CA MET A 57 -4.87 6.42 -8.18
C MET A 57 -5.77 5.51 -9.01
N GLY A 58 -6.90 5.05 -8.47
CA GLY A 58 -7.80 4.14 -9.20
C GLY A 58 -8.23 4.70 -10.55
N PRO A 59 -8.87 5.89 -10.60
CA PRO A 59 -9.21 6.55 -11.86
C PRO A 59 -8.04 6.85 -12.81
N GLU A 60 -6.83 7.13 -12.30
CA GLU A 60 -5.65 7.44 -13.11
C GLU A 60 -5.10 6.22 -13.86
N MET A 61 -5.34 5.01 -13.35
CA MET A 61 -4.84 3.77 -13.95
C MET A 61 -5.83 3.07 -14.90
N GLY A 62 -7.03 3.62 -15.06
CA GLY A 62 -8.10 3.10 -15.92
C GLY A 62 -9.02 2.12 -15.21
#